data_AF-A0A914GMG6-F1
#
_entry.id   AF-A0A914GMG6-F1
#
_cell.length_a   1.000
_cell.length_b   1.000
_cell.length_c   1.000
_cell.angle_alpha   90.00
_cell.angle_beta   90.00
_cell.angle_gamma   90.00
#
_symmetry.space_group_name_H-M   'P 1'
#
loop_
_entity.id
_entity.type
_entity.pdbx_description
1 polymer ?
#
loop_
_entity_poly.entity_id
_entity_poly.type
_entity_poly.pdbx_seq_one_letter_code
_entity_poly.pdbx_strand_id
1 'polypeptide(L)'
;MCTHIFACVRAHPKAAHNELEKNRRANLRSYLDQIKAILPPEYDSARDTTLSLLTRARNHLRILGHRRNEMLCRRNDIVTENAKLKERIEKAKAMRNAKRCRKQEEQHQHQQQQNIISQEEFTPTVTPMITDNSRNGSPIFLEYSPSTKPQQLFIPSPTDRMVTIDPYLEGLLPPVPLSYPYLHQMQANRAAMV
;
A
#
# COMPACT_ATOMS: atom_id res chain seq x y z
N MET A 1 -46.91 29.10 69.50
CA MET A 1 -46.53 28.07 68.49
C MET A 1 -45.65 28.61 67.34
N CYS A 2 -45.29 29.91 67.28
CA CYS A 2 -44.48 30.48 66.18
C CYS A 2 -43.05 30.92 66.58
N THR A 3 -42.36 30.18 67.45
CA THR A 3 -40.96 30.48 67.82
C THR A 3 -39.95 29.46 67.29
N HIS A 4 -40.39 28.35 66.70
CA HIS A 4 -39.48 27.30 66.20
C HIS A 4 -39.05 27.46 64.73
N ILE A 5 -39.78 28.21 63.91
CA ILE A 5 -39.46 28.35 62.48
C ILE A 5 -38.27 29.30 62.25
N PHE A 6 -38.10 30.33 63.09
CA PHE A 6 -36.99 31.28 62.95
C PHE A 6 -35.65 30.81 63.53
N ALA A 7 -35.63 29.71 64.29
CA ALA A 7 -34.38 29.12 64.81
C ALA A 7 -33.57 28.38 63.73
N CYS A 8 -34.20 28.01 62.60
CA CYS A 8 -33.54 27.24 61.54
C CYS A 8 -32.53 28.07 60.72
N VAL A 9 -32.70 29.39 60.64
CA VAL A 9 -31.83 30.26 59.82
C VAL A 9 -30.46 30.52 60.47
N ARG A 10 -30.27 30.14 61.74
CA ARG A 10 -29.00 30.32 62.47
C ARG A 10 -28.32 29.01 62.91
N ALA A 11 -28.79 27.87 62.42
CA ALA A 11 -28.31 26.55 62.80
C ALA A 11 -27.00 26.17 62.07
N HIS A 12 -25.91 26.57 62.73
CA HIS A 12 -24.60 25.92 62.78
C HIS A 12 -23.75 25.92 61.49
N PRO A 13 -22.71 26.79 61.39
CA PRO A 13 -21.71 26.72 60.31
C PRO A 13 -21.09 25.32 60.14
N LYS A 14 -21.11 24.47 61.18
CA LYS A 14 -20.73 23.06 61.12
C LYS A 14 -21.63 22.22 60.18
N ALA A 15 -22.94 22.47 60.16
CA ALA A 15 -23.87 21.74 59.29
C ALA A 15 -23.67 22.12 57.81
N ALA A 16 -23.57 23.43 57.52
CA ALA A 16 -23.23 23.92 56.18
C ALA A 16 -21.86 23.39 55.71
N HIS A 17 -20.86 23.39 56.58
CA HIS A 17 -19.53 22.83 56.30
C HIS A 17 -19.59 21.32 55.98
N ASN A 18 -20.36 20.54 56.74
CA ASN A 18 -20.51 19.11 56.50
C ASN A 18 -21.18 18.80 55.15
N GLU A 19 -22.22 19.57 54.77
CA GLU A 19 -22.86 19.41 53.45
C GLU A 19 -21.90 19.75 52.31
N LEU A 20 -21.12 20.83 52.45
CA LEU A 20 -20.08 21.17 51.46
C LEU A 20 -19.03 20.06 51.35
N GLU A 21 -18.57 19.49 52.47
CA GLU A 21 -17.57 18.41 52.46
C GLU A 21 -18.14 17.11 51.88
N LYS A 22 -19.41 16.78 52.14
CA LYS A 22 -20.09 15.65 51.50
C LYS A 22 -20.13 15.81 49.98
N ASN A 23 -20.53 16.99 49.51
CA ASN A 23 -20.55 17.30 48.08
C ASN A 23 -19.14 17.21 47.47
N ARG A 24 -18.13 17.78 48.15
CA ARG A 24 -16.72 17.69 47.72
C ARG A 24 -16.27 16.24 47.59
N ARG A 25 -16.62 15.36 48.56
CA ARG A 25 -16.28 13.93 48.52
C ARG A 25 -17.02 13.18 47.41
N ALA A 26 -18.28 13.52 47.12
CA ALA A 26 -19.03 12.95 46.01
C ALA A 26 -18.37 13.27 44.67
N ASN A 27 -17.97 14.54 44.47
CA ASN A 27 -17.25 14.98 43.28
C ASN A 27 -15.91 14.27 43.12
N LEU A 28 -15.13 14.14 44.21
CA LEU A 28 -13.87 13.41 44.17
C LEU A 28 -14.06 11.95 43.75
N ARG A 29 -15.07 11.26 44.29
CA ARG A 29 -15.38 9.88 43.90
C ARG A 29 -15.72 9.78 42.41
N SER A 30 -16.56 10.69 41.91
CA SER A 30 -16.90 10.76 40.48
C SER A 30 -15.65 10.91 39.60
N TYR A 31 -14.69 11.77 39.96
CA TYR A 31 -13.44 11.89 39.20
C TYR A 31 -12.58 10.62 39.26
N LEU A 32 -12.52 9.94 40.40
CA LEU A 32 -11.78 8.68 40.51
C LEU A 32 -12.44 7.58 39.66
N ASP A 33 -13.76 7.52 39.61
CA ASP A 33 -14.50 6.56 38.77
C ASP A 33 -14.28 6.83 37.28
N GLN A 34 -14.26 8.11 36.86
CA GLN A 34 -13.90 8.49 35.49
C GLN A 34 -12.47 8.06 35.13
N ILE A 35 -11.51 8.27 36.03
CA ILE A 35 -10.13 7.81 35.83
C ILE A 35 -10.10 6.29 35.70
N LYS A 36 -10.83 5.56 36.55
CA LYS A 36 -10.89 4.09 36.48
C LYS A 36 -11.45 3.59 35.14
N ALA A 37 -12.44 4.26 34.58
CA ALA A 37 -13.06 3.89 33.31
C ALA A 37 -12.12 4.01 32.09
N ILE A 38 -11.18 4.96 32.12
CA ILE A 38 -10.23 5.17 31.00
C ILE A 38 -8.97 4.31 31.11
N LEU A 39 -8.71 3.70 32.26
CA LEU A 39 -7.53 2.87 32.45
C LEU A 39 -7.75 1.45 31.93
N PRO A 40 -6.69 0.76 31.48
CA PRO A 40 -6.79 -0.64 31.12
C PRO A 40 -7.35 -1.46 32.29
N PRO A 41 -8.36 -2.32 32.05
CA PRO A 41 -8.92 -3.17 33.11
C PRO A 41 -7.84 -4.12 33.62
N GLU A 42 -7.63 -4.15 34.94
CA GLU A 42 -6.72 -5.10 35.59
C GLU A 42 -7.50 -6.31 36.08
N TYR A 43 -6.87 -7.48 36.02
CA TYR A 43 -7.48 -8.78 36.31
C TYR A 43 -7.84 -8.99 37.79
N ASP A 44 -7.39 -8.12 38.70
CA ASP A 44 -7.55 -8.29 40.15
C ASP A 44 -8.09 -7.01 40.83
N SER A 45 -9.26 -6.54 40.39
CA SER A 45 -9.77 -5.20 40.75
C SER A 45 -10.57 -5.14 42.06
N ALA A 46 -10.44 -6.11 42.96
CA ALA A 46 -11.29 -6.17 44.15
C ALA A 46 -11.02 -5.03 45.16
N ARG A 47 -9.89 -4.30 45.06
CA ARG A 47 -9.57 -3.19 45.98
C ARG A 47 -8.67 -2.10 45.35
N ASP A 48 -9.24 -1.27 44.48
CA ASP A 48 -8.55 -0.05 44.05
C ASP A 48 -8.47 0.95 45.22
N THR A 49 -7.25 1.31 45.59
CA THR A 49 -6.98 2.46 46.49
C THR A 49 -6.79 3.71 45.64
N THR A 50 -6.99 4.91 46.21
CA THR A 50 -6.72 6.17 45.50
C THR A 50 -5.28 6.23 44.98
N LEU A 51 -4.31 5.76 45.77
CA LEU A 51 -2.90 5.77 45.38
C LEU A 51 -2.60 4.82 44.22
N SER A 52 -3.12 3.58 44.25
CA SER A 52 -2.92 2.61 43.17
C SER A 52 -3.51 3.11 41.86
N LEU A 53 -4.71 3.72 41.90
CA LEU A 53 -5.35 4.31 40.74
C LEU A 53 -4.52 5.44 40.11
N LEU A 54 -4.06 6.40 40.93
CA LEU A 54 -3.25 7.53 40.45
C LEU A 54 -1.88 7.06 39.89
N THR A 55 -1.30 6.03 40.50
CA THR A 55 -0.04 5.43 40.03
C THR A 55 -0.23 4.75 38.67
N ARG A 56 -1.29 3.97 38.51
CA ARG A 56 -1.66 3.34 37.23
C ARG A 56 -1.94 4.38 36.16
N ALA A 57 -2.67 5.46 36.48
CA ALA A 57 -2.92 6.55 35.54
C ALA A 57 -1.64 7.21 35.03
N ARG A 58 -0.70 7.50 35.94
CA ARG A 58 0.61 8.04 35.56
C ARG A 58 1.40 7.08 34.66
N ASN A 59 1.40 5.79 35.00
CA ASN A 59 2.07 4.78 34.18
C ASN A 59 1.41 4.62 32.82
N HIS A 60 0.09 4.65 32.76
CA HIS A 60 -0.66 4.56 31.51
C HIS A 60 -0.31 5.72 30.57
N LEU A 61 -0.25 6.96 31.07
CA LEU A 61 0.21 8.11 30.29
C LEU A 61 1.63 7.93 29.74
N ARG A 62 2.55 7.39 30.55
CA ARG A 62 3.93 7.08 30.10
C ARG A 62 3.95 6.04 28.98
N ILE A 63 3.19 4.96 29.14
CA ILE A 63 3.08 3.90 28.12
C ILE A 63 2.48 4.44 26.83
N LEU A 64 1.40 5.21 26.91
CA LEU A 64 0.78 5.86 25.75
C LEU A 64 1.75 6.82 25.06
N GLY A 65 2.51 7.61 25.81
CA GLY A 65 3.53 8.50 25.27
C GLY A 65 4.63 7.74 24.52
N HIS A 66 5.14 6.66 25.12
CA HIS A 66 6.15 5.81 24.47
C HIS A 66 5.62 5.17 23.18
N ARG A 67 4.44 4.54 23.24
CA ARG A 67 3.79 3.93 22.06
C ARG A 67 3.53 4.95 20.97
N ARG A 68 3.08 6.15 21.32
CA ARG A 68 2.87 7.24 20.35
C ARG A 68 4.18 7.59 19.62
N ASN A 69 5.29 7.71 20.36
CA ASN A 69 6.59 8.00 19.77
C ASN A 69 7.05 6.87 18.85
N GLU A 70 6.93 5.61 19.28
CA GLU A 70 7.27 4.44 18.45
C GLU A 70 6.46 4.43 17.14
N MET A 71 5.15 4.64 17.22
CA MET A 71 4.28 4.70 16.05
C MET A 71 4.62 5.88 15.13
N LEU A 72 5.01 7.03 15.68
CA LEU A 72 5.47 8.17 14.89
C LEU A 72 6.79 7.89 14.17
N CYS A 73 7.76 7.28 14.86
CA CYS A 73 9.03 6.85 14.26
C CYS A 73 8.76 5.87 13.10
N ARG A 74 7.99 4.82 13.36
CA ARG A 74 7.63 3.82 12.34
C ARG A 74 6.91 4.44 11.15
N ARG A 75 5.98 5.36 11.39
CA ARG A 75 5.30 6.09 10.32
C ARG A 75 6.30 6.89 9.48
N ASN A 76 7.23 7.60 10.12
CA ASN A 76 8.24 8.40 9.43
C ASN A 76 9.16 7.50 8.59
N ASP A 77 9.61 6.37 9.13
CA ASP A 77 10.41 5.38 8.38
C ASP A 77 9.67 4.94 7.11
N ILE A 78 8.41 4.53 7.26
CA ILE A 78 7.57 4.13 6.12
C ILE A 78 7.40 5.26 5.10
N VAL A 79 7.22 6.50 5.56
CA VAL A 79 7.10 7.66 4.66
C VAL A 79 8.40 7.90 3.88
N THR A 80 9.55 7.80 4.54
CA THR A 80 10.85 7.95 3.87
C THR A 80 11.09 6.84 2.85
N GLU A 81 10.78 5.58 3.18
CA GLU A 81 10.91 4.46 2.25
C GLU A 81 9.95 4.60 1.05
N ASN A 82 8.71 5.00 1.29
CA ASN A 82 7.77 5.28 0.20
C ASN A 82 8.26 6.40 -0.72
N ALA A 83 8.88 7.45 -0.17
CA ALA A 83 9.46 8.53 -0.98
C ALA A 83 10.61 8.00 -1.86
N LYS A 84 11.52 7.19 -1.30
CA LYS A 84 12.61 6.55 -2.06
C LYS A 84 12.08 5.64 -3.15
N LEU A 85 11.07 4.83 -2.86
CA LEU A 85 10.45 3.93 -3.83
C LEU A 85 9.78 4.71 -4.98
N LYS A 86 9.06 5.79 -4.67
CA LYS A 86 8.47 6.69 -5.68
C LYS A 86 9.54 7.29 -6.59
N GLU A 87 10.65 7.77 -6.02
CA GLU A 87 11.77 8.29 -6.81
C GLU A 87 12.36 7.23 -7.75
N ARG A 88 12.54 5.98 -7.26
CA ARG A 88 13.03 4.87 -8.09
C ARG A 88 12.07 4.55 -9.23
N ILE A 89 10.76 4.57 -8.97
CA ILE A 89 9.73 4.36 -10.01
C ILE A 89 9.81 5.47 -11.07
N GLU A 90 9.90 6.74 -10.67
CA GLU A 90 9.99 7.86 -11.61
C GLU A 90 11.28 7.81 -12.45
N LYS A 91 12.43 7.47 -11.85
CA LYS A 91 13.67 7.23 -12.60
C LYS A 91 13.51 6.11 -13.62
N ALA A 92 12.89 5.00 -13.25
CA ALA A 92 12.64 3.89 -14.18
C ALA A 92 11.71 4.29 -15.33
N LYS A 93 10.65 5.05 -15.06
CA LYS A 93 9.76 5.61 -16.09
C LYS A 93 10.52 6.56 -17.03
N ALA A 94 11.33 7.47 -16.49
CA ALA A 94 12.14 8.39 -17.29
C ALA A 94 13.11 7.64 -18.22
N MET A 95 13.82 6.63 -17.71
CA MET A 95 14.69 5.77 -18.53
C MET A 95 13.93 5.03 -19.63
N ARG A 96 12.74 4.51 -19.34
CA ARG A 96 11.88 3.86 -20.33
C ARG A 96 11.44 4.83 -21.42
N ASN A 97 11.07 6.06 -21.05
CA ASN A 97 10.67 7.10 -22.01
C ASN A 97 11.85 7.54 -22.88
N ALA A 98 13.04 7.76 -22.31
CA ALA A 98 14.24 8.08 -23.07
C ALA A 98 14.60 6.99 -24.10
N LYS A 99 14.49 5.71 -23.71
CA LYS A 99 14.66 4.58 -24.64
C LYS A 99 13.63 4.58 -25.77
N ARG A 100 12.38 5.00 -25.51
CA ARG A 100 11.35 5.12 -26.55
C ARG A 100 11.67 6.25 -27.53
N CYS A 101 12.12 7.42 -27.05
CA CYS A 101 12.50 8.53 -27.92
C CYS A 101 13.67 8.16 -28.85
N ARG A 102 14.74 7.54 -28.33
CA ARG A 102 15.88 7.08 -29.14
C ARG A 102 15.45 6.13 -30.26
N LYS A 103 14.60 5.14 -29.94
CA LYS A 103 14.06 4.21 -30.94
C LYS A 103 13.24 4.93 -32.02
N GLN A 104 12.48 5.95 -31.64
CA GLN A 104 11.70 6.75 -32.60
C GLN A 104 12.63 7.58 -33.50
N GLU A 105 13.67 8.20 -32.95
CA GLU A 105 14.67 8.95 -33.71
C GLU A 105 15.41 8.05 -34.71
N GLU A 106 15.85 6.87 -34.26
CA GLU A 106 16.48 5.85 -35.12
C GLU A 106 15.55 5.42 -36.28
N GLN A 107 14.25 5.22 -36.00
CA GLN A 107 13.26 4.90 -37.03
C GLN A 107 13.06 6.05 -38.03
N HIS A 108 12.99 7.30 -37.58
CA HIS A 108 12.87 8.46 -38.47
C HIS A 108 14.13 8.64 -39.34
N GLN A 109 15.33 8.40 -38.80
CA GLN A 109 16.57 8.45 -39.59
C GLN A 109 16.61 7.35 -40.65
N HIS A 110 16.20 6.12 -40.30
CA HIS A 110 16.15 5.02 -41.28
C HIS A 110 15.14 5.30 -42.40
N GLN A 111 13.98 5.87 -42.06
CA GLN A 111 12.98 6.24 -43.06
C GLN A 111 13.46 7.39 -43.97
N GLN A 112 14.20 8.36 -43.44
CA GLN A 112 14.84 9.40 -44.26
C GLN A 112 15.88 8.82 -45.23
N GLN A 113 16.74 7.90 -44.78
CA GLN A 113 17.70 7.22 -45.67
C GLN A 113 17.02 6.40 -46.76
N GLN A 114 15.95 5.66 -46.45
CA GLN A 114 15.18 4.94 -47.48
C GLN A 114 14.53 5.88 -48.50
N ASN A 115 14.08 7.06 -48.06
CA ASN A 115 13.51 8.07 -48.96
C ASN A 115 14.59 8.69 -49.86
N ILE A 116 15.80 8.91 -49.35
CA ILE A 116 16.96 9.38 -50.12
C ILE A 116 17.42 8.31 -51.14
N ILE A 117 17.52 7.04 -50.73
CA ILE A 117 17.88 5.92 -51.62
C ILE A 117 16.86 5.76 -52.77
N SER A 118 15.58 6.03 -52.50
CA SER A 118 14.52 5.98 -53.51
C SER A 118 14.55 7.15 -54.50
N GLN A 119 15.33 8.20 -54.24
CA GLN A 119 15.49 9.36 -55.14
C GLN A 119 16.73 9.28 -56.04
N GLU A 120 17.64 8.33 -55.83
CA GLU A 120 18.83 8.13 -56.69
C GLU A 120 18.68 6.98 -57.71
N GLU A 121 17.51 6.34 -57.85
CA GLU A 121 17.21 5.43 -58.96
C GLU A 121 16.36 6.13 -60.04
N PHE A 122 16.96 7.07 -60.76
CA PHE A 122 16.41 7.52 -62.04
C PHE A 122 17.53 7.72 -63.07
N THR A 123 18.05 6.62 -63.59
CA THR A 123 18.57 6.58 -64.96
C THR A 123 18.02 5.34 -65.68
N PRO A 124 17.10 5.48 -66.63
CA PRO A 124 16.81 4.39 -67.56
C PRO A 124 17.89 4.41 -68.65
N THR A 125 19.05 3.82 -68.37
CA THR A 125 19.94 3.43 -69.46
C THR A 125 19.41 2.12 -70.01
N VAL A 126 18.76 2.22 -71.17
CA VAL A 126 18.32 1.07 -71.96
C VAL A 126 19.57 0.36 -72.49
N THR A 127 19.82 -0.87 -72.06
CA THR A 127 20.73 -1.79 -72.75
C THR A 127 20.08 -3.18 -72.88
N PRO A 128 20.37 -3.88 -73.99
CA PRO A 128 19.45 -4.85 -74.55
C PRO A 128 19.57 -6.23 -73.91
N MET A 129 18.47 -6.97 -74.05
CA MET A 129 18.34 -8.40 -73.84
C MET A 129 19.48 -9.16 -74.54
N ILE A 130 20.24 -9.94 -73.78
CA ILE A 130 20.91 -11.13 -74.29
C ILE A 130 20.55 -12.28 -73.36
N THR A 131 19.75 -13.19 -73.90
CA THR A 131 19.57 -14.55 -73.43
C THR A 131 20.89 -15.28 -73.53
N ASP A 132 21.37 -15.91 -72.46
CA ASP A 132 21.78 -17.31 -72.60
C ASP A 132 21.94 -18.04 -71.27
N ASN A 133 21.47 -19.27 -71.32
CA ASN A 133 21.34 -20.20 -70.23
C ASN A 133 22.23 -21.41 -70.56
N SER A 134 23.25 -21.68 -69.75
CA SER A 134 23.93 -22.98 -69.70
C SER A 134 24.64 -23.12 -68.35
N ARG A 135 24.04 -23.88 -67.41
CA ARG A 135 24.29 -25.32 -67.16
C ARG A 135 25.75 -25.65 -66.81
N ASN A 136 26.03 -25.91 -65.52
CA ASN A 136 26.32 -27.25 -64.98
C ASN A 136 27.19 -27.22 -63.72
N GLY A 137 26.75 -27.92 -62.66
CA GLY A 137 27.56 -28.23 -61.48
C GLY A 137 26.74 -28.67 -60.25
N SER A 138 26.28 -29.92 -60.26
CA SER A 138 25.66 -30.66 -59.12
C SER A 138 26.68 -31.00 -57.99
N PRO A 139 26.29 -31.47 -56.78
CA PRO A 139 25.16 -32.36 -56.50
C PRO A 139 24.25 -32.07 -55.29
N ILE A 140 23.08 -32.69 -55.42
CA ILE A 140 21.99 -32.85 -54.47
C ILE A 140 22.44 -33.66 -53.24
N PHE A 141 22.13 -33.16 -52.04
CA PHE A 141 21.99 -33.99 -50.86
C PHE A 141 20.50 -34.23 -50.61
N LEU A 142 20.15 -35.50 -50.48
CA LEU A 142 18.81 -36.03 -50.37
C LEU A 142 18.40 -35.98 -48.88
N GLU A 143 17.44 -35.13 -48.52
CA GLU A 143 16.62 -35.37 -47.34
C GLU A 143 15.14 -35.45 -47.71
N TYR A 144 14.56 -36.55 -47.27
CA TYR A 144 13.20 -37.01 -47.47
C TYR A 144 12.14 -35.93 -47.16
N SER A 145 11.18 -35.77 -48.06
CA SER A 145 9.80 -35.37 -47.72
C SER A 145 8.92 -36.62 -47.72
N PRO A 146 7.86 -36.65 -46.88
CA PRO A 146 6.56 -36.57 -47.52
C PRO A 146 5.55 -35.67 -46.79
N SER A 147 4.90 -34.84 -47.61
CA SER A 147 3.65 -34.14 -47.41
C SER A 147 2.49 -35.06 -46.96
N THR A 148 1.65 -34.59 -46.03
CA THR A 148 0.18 -34.70 -46.17
C THR A 148 -0.53 -33.57 -45.38
N LYS A 149 -1.49 -32.93 -46.06
CA LYS A 149 -2.30 -31.74 -45.73
C LYS A 149 -3.23 -31.93 -44.50
N PRO A 150 -4.22 -31.05 -44.23
CA PRO A 150 -4.32 -29.58 -44.16
C PRO A 150 -4.87 -29.13 -42.78
N GLN A 151 -4.69 -27.88 -42.36
CA GLN A 151 -5.71 -27.11 -41.60
C GLN A 151 -5.20 -25.71 -41.28
N GLN A 152 -6.13 -24.77 -41.34
CA GLN A 152 -5.98 -23.36 -41.04
C GLN A 152 -5.23 -23.14 -39.72
N LEU A 153 -4.00 -22.67 -39.78
CA LEU A 153 -3.38 -22.02 -38.63
C LEU A 153 -3.12 -20.57 -39.00
N PHE A 154 -4.08 -19.77 -38.56
CA PHE A 154 -3.99 -18.33 -38.46
C PHE A 154 -2.75 -18.01 -37.61
N ILE A 155 -1.66 -17.61 -38.24
CA ILE A 155 -0.47 -17.09 -37.55
C ILE A 155 -0.78 -15.61 -37.28
N PRO A 156 -0.99 -15.18 -36.02
CA PRO A 156 -1.30 -13.80 -35.75
C PRO A 156 -0.06 -12.93 -35.95
N SER A 157 -0.25 -11.82 -36.67
CA SER A 157 0.65 -10.67 -36.81
C SER A 157 1.21 -10.22 -35.44
N PRO A 158 2.43 -9.62 -35.38
CA PRO A 158 3.07 -9.16 -34.13
C PRO A 158 2.39 -7.93 -33.48
N THR A 159 1.12 -7.69 -33.80
CA THR A 159 0.25 -6.68 -33.19
C THR A 159 -0.58 -7.21 -32.03
N ASP A 160 -0.46 -8.49 -31.67
CA ASP A 160 -1.18 -9.01 -30.51
C ASP A 160 -0.48 -8.57 -29.23
N ARG A 161 -0.90 -7.40 -28.75
CA ARG A 161 -0.57 -6.91 -27.42
C ARG A 161 -0.93 -8.02 -26.45
N MET A 162 0.06 -8.61 -25.79
CA MET A 162 -0.16 -9.24 -24.49
C MET A 162 -0.85 -8.19 -23.63
N VAL A 163 -2.17 -8.29 -23.53
CA VAL A 163 -2.98 -7.46 -22.65
C VAL A 163 -2.42 -7.78 -21.27
N THR A 164 -1.66 -6.85 -20.71
CA THR A 164 -1.24 -6.95 -19.32
C THR A 164 -2.50 -6.66 -18.53
N ILE A 165 -3.32 -7.70 -18.34
CA ILE A 165 -4.53 -7.61 -17.54
C ILE A 165 -4.04 -7.37 -16.12
N ASP A 166 -4.25 -6.15 -15.62
CA ASP A 166 -4.10 -5.85 -14.20
C ASP A 166 -5.43 -6.26 -13.54
N PRO A 167 -5.45 -7.39 -12.82
CA PRO A 167 -6.69 -7.94 -12.30
C PRO A 167 -7.38 -7.03 -11.27
N TYR A 168 -6.67 -6.04 -10.70
CA TYR A 168 -7.25 -5.07 -9.79
C TYR A 168 -7.94 -3.91 -10.53
N LEU A 169 -7.31 -3.37 -11.58
CA LEU A 169 -7.87 -2.27 -12.37
C LEU A 169 -9.04 -2.72 -13.24
N GLU A 170 -9.02 -3.96 -13.72
CA GLU A 170 -10.09 -4.55 -14.53
C GLU A 170 -11.25 -5.11 -13.68
N GLY A 171 -11.25 -4.89 -12.37
CA GLY A 171 -12.33 -5.33 -11.46
C GLY A 171 -12.49 -6.85 -11.35
N LEU A 172 -11.49 -7.62 -11.80
CA LEU A 172 -11.47 -9.08 -11.72
C LEU A 172 -11.15 -9.59 -10.31
N LEU A 173 -10.64 -8.71 -9.44
CA LEU A 173 -10.45 -8.96 -8.03
C LEU A 173 -11.16 -7.87 -7.22
N PRO A 174 -11.91 -8.23 -6.15
CA PRO A 174 -12.50 -7.24 -5.25
C PRO A 174 -11.38 -6.38 -4.63
N PRO A 175 -11.62 -5.09 -4.35
CA PRO A 175 -10.63 -4.23 -3.69
C PRO A 175 -10.37 -4.74 -2.28
N VAL A 176 -9.41 -5.66 -2.15
CA VAL A 176 -8.98 -6.17 -0.86
C VAL A 176 -8.23 -5.02 -0.17
N PRO A 177 -8.53 -4.69 1.10
CA PRO A 177 -7.70 -3.76 1.85
C PRO A 177 -6.24 -4.28 1.82
N LEU A 178 -5.31 -3.43 1.42
CA LEU A 178 -3.85 -3.71 1.37
C LEU A 178 -3.25 -4.10 2.75
N SER A 179 -4.07 -4.20 3.78
CA SER A 179 -3.72 -4.75 5.08
C SER A 179 -4.39 -6.12 5.24
N TYR A 180 -3.84 -7.16 4.62
CA TYR A 180 -4.01 -8.49 5.19
C TYR A 180 -3.22 -8.48 6.51
N PRO A 181 -3.86 -8.66 7.68
CA PRO A 181 -3.11 -8.78 8.91
C PRO A 181 -2.31 -10.08 8.83
N TYR A 182 -0.98 -9.97 8.83
CA TYR A 182 -0.12 -11.11 9.11
C TYR A 182 -0.49 -11.59 10.51
N LEU A 183 -1.11 -12.76 10.60
CA LEU A 183 -1.44 -13.44 11.85
C LEU A 183 -0.15 -13.73 12.63
N HIS A 184 0.33 -12.76 13.43
CA HIS A 184 1.18 -13.01 14.58
C HIS A 184 0.35 -13.54 15.75
N GLN A 185 -0.54 -14.51 15.47
CA GLN A 185 -1.37 -15.19 16.45
C GLN A 185 -1.26 -16.70 16.25
N MET A 186 -0.04 -17.22 16.26
CA MET A 186 0.24 -18.66 16.34
C MET A 186 1.45 -18.97 17.25
N GLN A 187 1.70 -18.17 18.29
CA GLN A 187 2.63 -18.53 19.39
C GLN A 187 2.14 -18.08 20.77
N ALA A 188 0.85 -18.22 21.05
CA ALA A 188 0.33 -18.16 22.43
C ALA A 188 -0.55 -19.37 22.79
N ASN A 189 -0.43 -20.48 22.06
CA ASN A 189 -0.87 -21.80 22.55
C ASN A 189 0.18 -22.32 23.54
N ARG A 190 0.20 -21.78 24.76
CA ARG A 190 0.91 -22.41 25.89
C ARG A 190 0.25 -22.15 27.26
N ALA A 191 -1.04 -21.85 27.31
CA ALA A 191 -1.71 -21.62 28.60
C ALA A 191 -3.21 -21.99 28.64
N ALA A 192 -3.68 -22.91 27.82
CA ALA A 192 -5.06 -23.39 27.91
C ALA A 192 -5.15 -24.90 27.59
N MET A 193 -4.44 -25.72 28.36
CA MET A 193 -4.73 -27.14 28.63
C MET A 193 -3.70 -27.66 29.63
N VAL A 194 -3.83 -27.25 30.91
CA VAL A 194 -3.64 -28.02 32.16
C VAL A 194 -4.27 -27.19 33.27
#